data_AF-A0A839P9J5-F1
#
_entry.id   AF-A0A839P9J5-F1
#
_cell.length_a   1.000
_cell.length_b   1.000
_cell.length_c   1.000
_cell.angle_alpha   90.00
_cell.angle_beta   90.00
_cell.angle_gamma   90.00
#
_symmetry.space_group_name_H-M   'P 1'
#
loop_
_entity.id
_entity.type
_entity.pdbx_description
1 polymer ?
#
loop_
_entity_poly.entity_id
_entity_poly.type
_entity_poly.pdbx_seq_one_letter_code
_entity_poly.pdbx_strand_id
1 'polypeptide(L)'
;MPSFNQMLDAISAYARADMEAATYFTLEACCDYGDNVGLAFVEDASYFAIHAGMADRPDQRMMLIADSLAEALDQLELVRIARPNAGLWFSSMEVLAKIEHANLARGVVLARGSVDPDDDEDDWSIMAAHIAECEASGQPLDMSVNASDVISTIADRLV
;
A
#
# COMPACT_ATOMS: atom_id res chain seq x y z
N MET A 1 -9.09 9.87 -15.63
CA MET A 1 -9.21 9.71 -14.17
C MET A 1 -10.25 10.69 -13.64
N PRO A 2 -11.16 10.27 -12.74
CA PRO A 2 -12.09 11.18 -12.08
C PRO A 2 -11.30 12.20 -11.23
N SER A 3 -11.85 13.41 -11.09
CA SER A 3 -11.26 14.45 -10.24
C SER A 3 -11.39 14.09 -8.75
N PHE A 4 -10.49 14.63 -7.92
CA PHE A 4 -10.53 14.49 -6.46
C PHE A 4 -11.93 14.79 -5.86
N ASN A 5 -12.62 15.80 -6.39
CA ASN A 5 -13.97 16.15 -5.95
C ASN A 5 -15.02 15.10 -6.36
N GLN A 6 -14.91 14.49 -7.55
CA GLN A 6 -15.82 13.41 -7.99
C GLN A 6 -15.64 12.13 -7.18
N MET A 7 -14.43 11.88 -6.67
CA MET A 7 -14.20 10.80 -5.71
C MET A 7 -14.76 11.10 -4.33
N LEU A 8 -14.62 12.34 -3.85
CA LEU A 8 -15.23 12.76 -2.60
C LEU A 8 -16.76 12.68 -2.63
N ASP A 9 -17.36 12.81 -3.81
CA ASP A 9 -18.80 12.62 -4.01
C ASP A 9 -19.21 11.13 -4.03
N ALA A 10 -18.29 10.22 -4.34
CA ALA A 10 -18.48 8.77 -4.27
C ALA A 10 -18.23 8.20 -2.86
N ILE A 11 -17.47 8.93 -2.03
CA ILE A 11 -17.21 8.61 -0.64
C ILE A 11 -18.40 9.10 0.20
N SER A 12 -19.02 8.22 0.97
CA SER A 12 -20.13 8.60 1.86
C SER A 12 -19.72 9.76 2.78
N ALA A 13 -20.68 10.61 3.19
CA ALA A 13 -20.40 11.75 4.07
C ALA A 13 -19.68 11.36 5.38
N TYR A 14 -19.90 10.13 5.87
CA TYR A 14 -19.19 9.57 7.01
C TYR A 14 -17.72 9.26 6.70
N ALA A 15 -17.45 8.61 5.57
CA ALA A 15 -16.10 8.32 5.14
C ALA A 15 -15.29 9.59 4.80
N ARG A 16 -15.95 10.68 4.42
CA ARG A 16 -15.31 12.00 4.27
C ARG A 16 -14.86 12.61 5.60
N ALA A 17 -15.70 12.56 6.63
CA ALA A 17 -15.33 13.07 7.97
C ALA A 17 -14.18 12.25 8.58
N ASP A 18 -14.18 10.94 8.38
CA ASP A 18 -13.08 10.07 8.80
C ASP A 18 -11.79 10.37 8.04
N MET A 19 -11.89 10.57 6.72
CA MET A 19 -10.77 11.00 5.90
C MET A 19 -10.20 12.35 6.35
N GLU A 20 -11.01 13.31 6.80
CA GLU A 20 -10.56 14.62 7.28
C GLU A 20 -9.94 14.57 8.69
N ALA A 21 -10.38 13.64 9.53
CA ALA A 21 -9.86 13.44 10.89
C ALA A 21 -8.63 12.52 10.96
N ALA A 22 -8.41 11.68 9.94
CA ALA A 22 -7.31 10.71 9.92
C ALA A 22 -5.94 11.35 10.17
N THR A 23 -5.13 10.69 10.98
CA THR A 23 -3.72 11.03 11.23
C THR A 23 -2.77 10.06 10.54
N TYR A 24 -3.26 8.88 10.18
CA TYR A 24 -2.57 7.92 9.35
C TYR A 24 -3.57 7.09 8.55
N PHE A 25 -3.08 6.44 7.49
CA PHE A 25 -3.80 5.43 6.72
C PHE A 25 -2.95 4.17 6.60
N THR A 26 -3.61 3.02 6.63
CA THR A 26 -2.96 1.72 6.46
C THR A 26 -3.55 1.04 5.24
N LEU A 27 -2.72 0.72 4.26
CA LEU A 27 -3.02 -0.23 3.19
C LEU A 27 -2.78 -1.64 3.74
N GLU A 28 -3.82 -2.46 3.76
CA GLU A 28 -3.81 -3.78 4.36
C GLU A 28 -4.11 -4.87 3.31
N ALA A 29 -3.30 -5.92 3.29
CA ALA A 29 -3.57 -7.13 2.52
C ALA A 29 -4.51 -8.05 3.31
N CYS A 30 -5.67 -8.37 2.74
CA CYS A 30 -6.74 -9.06 3.44
C CYS A 30 -7.15 -10.37 2.75
N CYS A 31 -7.58 -11.34 3.55
CA CYS A 31 -8.22 -12.57 3.07
C CYS A 31 -9.54 -12.79 3.82
N ASP A 32 -10.56 -13.25 3.09
CA ASP A 32 -11.86 -13.61 3.64
C ASP A 32 -11.86 -15.09 4.04
N TYR A 33 -12.05 -15.35 5.33
CA TYR A 33 -12.17 -16.71 5.90
C TYR A 33 -13.63 -17.09 6.20
N GLY A 34 -14.59 -16.48 5.48
CA GLY A 34 -16.02 -16.72 5.58
C GLY A 34 -16.67 -15.83 6.64
N ASP A 35 -16.54 -16.20 7.91
CA ASP A 35 -17.17 -15.43 9.00
C ASP A 35 -16.24 -14.33 9.55
N ASN A 36 -14.99 -14.28 9.10
CA ASN A 36 -13.99 -13.33 9.57
C ASN A 36 -13.06 -12.87 8.44
N VAL A 37 -12.55 -11.66 8.58
CA VAL A 37 -11.47 -11.11 7.77
C VAL A 37 -10.18 -11.22 8.55
N GLY A 38 -9.10 -11.67 7.90
CA GLY A 38 -7.76 -11.68 8.47
C GLY A 38 -6.72 -11.02 7.57
N LEU A 39 -5.56 -10.72 8.17
CA LEU A 39 -4.37 -10.34 7.42
C LEU A 39 -3.92 -11.50 6.53
N ALA A 40 -3.48 -11.17 5.32
CA ALA A 40 -2.97 -12.13 4.36
C ALA A 40 -1.50 -11.84 4.01
N PHE A 41 -0.81 -12.87 3.51
CA PHE A 41 0.34 -12.66 2.62
C PHE A 41 -0.12 -11.87 1.40
N VAL A 42 0.76 -11.07 0.80
CA VAL A 42 0.36 -10.18 -0.32
C VAL A 42 -0.07 -11.00 -1.54
N GLU A 43 0.57 -12.16 -1.72
CA GLU A 43 0.34 -13.17 -2.74
C GLU A 43 -1.03 -13.84 -2.60
N ASP A 44 -1.49 -14.03 -1.36
CA ASP A 44 -2.73 -14.73 -1.03
C ASP A 44 -3.90 -13.76 -0.76
N ALA A 45 -3.68 -12.46 -0.92
CA ALA A 45 -4.67 -11.44 -0.64
C ALA A 45 -5.87 -11.59 -1.58
N SER A 46 -7.06 -11.74 -1.00
CA SER A 46 -8.32 -11.74 -1.74
C SER A 46 -8.74 -10.33 -2.15
N TYR A 47 -8.33 -9.34 -1.36
CA TYR A 47 -8.55 -7.92 -1.61
C TYR A 47 -7.59 -7.09 -0.74
N PHE A 48 -7.58 -5.79 -0.96
CA PHE A 48 -6.83 -4.82 -0.19
C PHE A 48 -7.79 -3.80 0.45
N ALA A 49 -7.54 -3.45 1.70
CA ALA A 49 -8.33 -2.48 2.43
C ALA A 49 -7.48 -1.27 2.83
N ILE A 50 -8.08 -0.07 2.75
CA ILE A 50 -7.46 1.14 3.28
C ILE A 50 -8.22 1.57 4.52
N HIS A 51 -7.53 1.53 5.67
CA HIS A 51 -8.08 1.93 6.96
C HIS A 51 -7.62 3.34 7.33
N ALA A 52 -8.55 4.16 7.80
CA ALA A 52 -8.25 5.48 8.36
C ALA A 52 -8.04 5.37 9.88
N GLY A 53 -6.93 5.88 10.38
CA GLY A 53 -6.58 5.86 11.80
C GLY A 53 -6.50 7.25 12.43
N MET A 54 -7.08 7.42 13.62
CA MET A 54 -7.08 8.68 14.38
C MET A 54 -6.22 8.54 15.64
N ALA A 55 -5.54 9.62 16.04
CA ALA A 55 -4.66 9.62 17.21
C ALA A 55 -5.39 9.33 18.54
N ASP A 56 -6.69 9.59 18.62
CA ASP A 56 -7.52 9.45 19.82
C ASP A 56 -8.58 8.33 19.72
N ARG A 57 -8.70 7.67 18.55
CA ARG A 57 -9.69 6.61 18.30
C ARG A 57 -9.09 5.53 17.40
N PRO A 58 -8.61 4.41 17.99
CA PRO A 58 -8.10 3.29 17.21
C PRO A 58 -9.21 2.44 16.56
N ASP A 59 -10.50 2.76 16.80
CA ASP A 59 -11.62 1.97 16.27
C ASP A 59 -11.67 2.05 14.74
N GLN A 60 -11.20 0.96 14.13
CA GLN A 60 -11.02 0.73 12.71
C GLN A 60 -12.26 1.12 11.90
N ARG A 61 -12.10 2.11 11.03
CA ARG A 61 -13.03 2.34 9.92
C ARG A 61 -12.30 2.03 8.62
N MET A 62 -12.67 0.90 8.03
CA MET A 62 -12.37 0.59 6.65
C MET A 62 -12.99 1.69 5.79
N MET A 63 -12.17 2.35 4.99
CA MET A 63 -12.57 3.51 4.18
C MET A 63 -12.79 3.10 2.73
N LEU A 64 -11.88 2.30 2.18
CA LEU A 64 -11.88 1.86 0.79
C LEU A 64 -11.50 0.38 0.72
N ILE A 65 -12.01 -0.31 -0.30
CA ILE A 65 -11.67 -1.69 -0.66
C ILE A 65 -11.23 -1.66 -2.13
N ALA A 66 -10.22 -2.44 -2.46
CA ALA A 66 -9.72 -2.64 -3.80
C ALA A 66 -9.50 -4.13 -4.06
N ASP A 67 -9.84 -4.61 -5.25
CA ASP A 67 -9.72 -6.04 -5.59
C ASP A 67 -8.30 -6.40 -6.03
N SER A 68 -7.41 -5.42 -6.15
CA SER A 68 -6.02 -5.62 -6.57
C SER A 68 -5.07 -4.61 -5.92
N LEU A 69 -3.80 -4.98 -5.81
CA LEU A 69 -2.76 -4.09 -5.27
C LEU A 69 -2.62 -2.81 -6.12
N ALA A 70 -2.72 -2.94 -7.44
CA ALA A 70 -2.67 -1.81 -8.37
C ALA A 70 -3.78 -0.79 -8.12
N GLU A 71 -5.02 -1.25 -7.95
CA GLU A 71 -6.15 -0.38 -7.61
C GLU A 71 -5.98 0.22 -6.21
N ALA A 72 -5.51 -0.57 -5.24
CA ALA A 72 -5.28 -0.09 -3.88
C ALA A 72 -4.24 1.03 -3.84
N LEU A 73 -3.17 0.93 -4.64
CA LEU A 73 -2.17 1.98 -4.78
C LEU A 73 -2.77 3.26 -5.41
N ASP A 74 -3.62 3.13 -6.43
CA ASP A 74 -4.31 4.29 -7.02
C ASP A 74 -5.19 4.98 -5.98
N GLN A 75 -5.97 4.20 -5.21
CA GLN A 75 -6.80 4.73 -4.14
C GLN A 75 -5.97 5.37 -3.01
N LEU A 76 -4.84 4.78 -2.64
CA LEU A 76 -3.93 5.30 -1.63
C LEU A 76 -3.28 6.62 -2.08
N GLU A 77 -2.94 6.75 -3.36
CA GLU A 77 -2.43 8.00 -3.94
C GLU A 77 -3.46 9.13 -3.80
N LEU A 78 -4.72 8.82 -4.04
CA LEU A 78 -5.81 9.79 -3.93
C LEU A 78 -6.01 10.23 -2.48
N VAL A 79 -5.89 9.30 -1.53
CA VAL A 79 -5.89 9.61 -0.09
C VAL A 79 -4.68 10.46 0.30
N ARG A 80 -3.48 10.15 -0.22
CA ARG A 80 -2.26 10.93 0.02
C ARG A 80 -2.41 12.37 -0.47
N ILE A 81 -2.99 12.57 -1.65
CA ILE A 81 -3.27 13.91 -2.20
C ILE A 81 -4.29 14.65 -1.31
N ALA A 82 -5.29 13.93 -0.79
CA ALA A 82 -6.29 14.49 0.13
C ALA A 82 -5.69 14.95 1.45
N ARG A 83 -4.79 14.13 2.01
CA ARG A 83 -4.22 14.27 3.35
C ARG A 83 -2.70 14.07 3.31
N PRO A 84 -1.94 15.01 2.74
CA PRO A 84 -0.50 14.87 2.53
C PRO A 84 0.31 14.79 3.82
N ASN A 85 -0.27 15.21 4.96
CA ASN A 85 0.39 15.17 6.27
C ASN A 85 0.07 13.89 7.07
N ALA A 86 -0.83 13.02 6.58
CA ALA A 86 -1.14 11.77 7.25
C ALA A 86 -0.03 10.74 6.99
N GLY A 87 0.33 9.96 8.02
CA GLY A 87 1.26 8.84 7.84
C GLY A 87 0.65 7.76 6.96
N LEU A 88 1.45 7.10 6.12
CA LEU A 88 1.01 5.97 5.32
C LEU A 88 1.73 4.72 5.79
N TRP A 89 1.00 3.63 5.91
CA TRP A 89 1.50 2.34 6.39
C TRP A 89 1.06 1.23 5.44
N PHE A 90 1.89 0.20 5.36
CA PHE A 90 1.59 -1.06 4.72
C PHE A 90 1.49 -2.14 5.79
N SER A 91 0.43 -2.94 5.73
CA SER A 91 0.12 -4.01 6.67
C SER A 91 -0.16 -5.29 5.87
N SER A 92 0.54 -6.37 6.20
CA SER A 92 0.26 -7.73 5.72
C SER A 92 0.41 -8.70 6.89
N MET A 93 0.23 -10.00 6.64
CA MET A 93 0.49 -11.03 7.64
C MET A 93 1.94 -10.99 8.18
N GLU A 94 2.86 -10.45 7.40
CA GLU A 94 4.31 -10.50 7.69
C GLU A 94 4.85 -9.19 8.26
N VAL A 95 4.22 -8.07 7.91
CA VAL A 95 4.78 -6.75 8.22
C VAL A 95 3.72 -5.73 8.56
N LEU A 96 4.05 -4.84 9.49
CA LEU A 96 3.46 -3.52 9.60
C LEU A 96 4.57 -2.49 9.51
N ALA A 97 4.71 -1.86 8.35
CA ALA A 97 5.79 -0.92 8.06
C ALA A 97 5.27 0.39 7.49
N LYS A 98 5.98 1.47 7.78
CA LYS A 98 5.61 2.80 7.29
C LYS A 98 6.07 2.95 5.84
N ILE A 99 5.22 3.51 5.00
CA ILE A 99 5.53 3.88 3.63
C ILE A 99 6.16 5.28 3.65
N GLU A 100 7.47 5.37 3.48
CA GLU A 100 8.22 6.64 3.50
C GLU A 100 8.59 7.15 2.11
N HIS A 101 8.45 6.31 1.09
CA HIS A 101 8.89 6.62 -0.26
C HIS A 101 7.90 7.51 -1.03
N ALA A 102 8.43 8.41 -1.86
CA ALA A 102 7.62 9.35 -2.66
C ALA A 102 6.82 8.66 -3.77
N ASN A 103 7.35 7.58 -4.35
CA ASN A 103 6.60 6.65 -5.18
C ASN A 103 5.98 5.57 -4.27
N LEU A 104 4.65 5.49 -4.19
CA LEU A 104 3.93 4.56 -3.31
C LEU A 104 4.19 3.09 -3.64
N ALA A 105 4.26 2.74 -4.93
CA ALA A 105 4.52 1.35 -5.35
C ALA A 105 5.89 0.89 -4.84
N ARG A 106 6.93 1.71 -5.03
CA ARG A 106 8.26 1.44 -4.46
C ARG A 106 8.22 1.39 -2.94
N GLY A 107 7.47 2.28 -2.31
CA GLY A 107 7.31 2.32 -0.87
C GLY A 107 6.67 1.05 -0.30
N VAL A 108 5.69 0.45 -0.99
CA VAL A 108 5.11 -0.85 -0.61
C VAL A 108 6.11 -1.98 -0.82
N VAL A 109 6.85 -2.00 -1.93
CA VAL A 109 7.89 -3.01 -2.17
C VAL A 109 8.97 -2.94 -1.08
N LEU A 110 9.47 -1.75 -0.78
CA LEU A 110 10.45 -1.53 0.29
C LEU A 110 9.90 -1.92 1.68
N ALA A 111 8.62 -1.63 1.95
CA ALA A 111 7.97 -2.00 3.21
C ALA A 111 7.79 -3.52 3.34
N ARG A 112 7.42 -4.22 2.26
CA ARG A 112 7.28 -5.68 2.29
C ARG A 112 8.63 -6.40 2.28
N GLY A 113 9.59 -5.92 1.49
CA GLY A 113 10.95 -6.46 1.44
C GLY A 113 11.80 -6.14 2.68
N SER A 114 11.28 -5.38 3.65
CA SER A 114 11.98 -5.15 4.94
C SER A 114 11.78 -6.26 5.97
N VAL A 115 10.96 -7.28 5.67
CA VAL A 115 10.67 -8.39 6.58
C VAL A 115 11.93 -9.20 6.85
N ASP A 116 12.63 -9.62 5.79
CA ASP A 116 13.91 -10.32 5.86
C ASP A 116 14.83 -9.82 4.74
N PRO A 117 15.48 -8.65 4.93
CA PRO A 117 16.23 -7.98 3.86
C PRO A 117 17.48 -8.74 3.39
N ASP A 118 17.89 -9.79 4.12
CA ASP A 118 19.04 -10.64 3.79
C ASP A 118 18.62 -11.94 3.07
N ASP A 119 17.31 -12.17 2.85
CA ASP A 119 16.78 -13.34 2.12
C ASP A 119 16.93 -13.15 0.60
N ASP A 120 17.84 -13.92 0.00
CA ASP A 120 18.11 -13.91 -1.44
C ASP A 120 17.20 -14.85 -2.25
N GLU A 121 16.21 -15.47 -1.61
CA GLU A 121 15.13 -16.24 -2.22
C GLU A 121 13.76 -15.53 -2.15
N ASP A 122 13.61 -14.48 -1.33
CA ASP A 122 12.39 -13.67 -1.26
C ASP A 122 12.36 -12.56 -2.33
N ASP A 123 11.48 -12.71 -3.32
CA ASP A 123 11.35 -11.76 -4.44
C ASP A 123 11.13 -10.31 -3.99
N TRP A 124 10.44 -10.08 -2.86
CA TRP A 124 10.23 -8.74 -2.33
C TRP A 124 11.50 -8.13 -1.77
N SER A 125 12.29 -8.90 -1.03
CA SER A 125 13.56 -8.47 -0.46
C SER A 125 14.59 -8.20 -1.55
N ILE A 126 14.66 -9.07 -2.57
CA ILE A 126 15.49 -8.88 -3.78
C ILE A 126 15.09 -7.57 -4.50
N MET A 127 13.80 -7.37 -4.76
CA MET A 127 13.34 -6.17 -5.47
C MET A 127 13.53 -4.90 -4.63
N ALA A 128 13.35 -4.96 -3.31
CA ALA A 128 13.59 -3.84 -2.40
C ALA A 128 15.07 -3.43 -2.39
N ALA A 129 15.99 -4.41 -2.31
CA ALA A 129 17.42 -4.17 -2.42
C ALA A 129 17.78 -3.55 -3.78
N HIS A 130 17.22 -4.07 -4.87
CA HIS A 130 17.47 -3.55 -6.21
C HIS A 130 16.98 -2.09 -6.37
N ILE A 131 15.80 -1.75 -5.84
CA ILE A 131 15.30 -0.37 -5.80
C ILE A 131 16.30 0.54 -5.07
N ALA A 132 16.75 0.13 -3.89
CA ALA A 132 17.69 0.91 -3.09
C ALA A 132 19.03 1.14 -3.82
N GLU A 133 19.56 0.13 -4.52
CA GLU A 133 20.78 0.24 -5.32
C GLU A 133 20.63 1.18 -6.52
N CYS A 134 19.54 1.05 -7.29
CA CYS A 134 19.25 1.95 -8.41
C CYS A 134 19.12 3.41 -7.94
N GLU A 135 18.45 3.65 -6.83
CA GLU A 135 18.28 5.01 -6.29
C GLU A 135 19.59 5.59 -5.76
N ALA A 136 20.39 4.80 -5.03
CA ALA A 136 21.70 5.22 -4.55
C ALA A 136 22.68 5.55 -5.70
N SER A 137 22.55 4.85 -6.83
CA SER A 137 23.36 5.05 -8.03
C SER A 137 22.75 6.04 -9.05
N GLY A 138 21.55 6.57 -8.78
CA GLY A 138 20.82 7.45 -9.67
C GLY A 138 20.46 6.82 -11.02
N GLN A 139 20.41 5.49 -11.09
CA GLN A 139 20.04 4.75 -12.30
C GLN A 139 18.51 4.55 -12.37
N PRO A 140 17.95 4.45 -13.59
CA PRO A 140 16.59 3.96 -13.76
C PRO A 140 16.43 2.57 -13.13
N LEU A 141 15.23 2.28 -12.63
CA LEU A 141 14.90 0.96 -12.11
C LEU A 141 14.83 -0.04 -13.27
N ASP A 142 15.59 -1.14 -13.17
CA ASP A 142 15.51 -2.25 -14.11
C ASP A 142 14.53 -3.31 -13.61
N MET A 143 13.45 -3.51 -14.34
CA MET A 143 12.43 -4.50 -13.98
C MET A 143 12.83 -5.93 -14.34
N SER A 144 13.99 -6.16 -14.98
CA SER A 144 14.46 -7.51 -15.33
C SER A 144 14.81 -8.38 -14.11
N VAL A 145 15.05 -7.75 -12.96
CA VAL A 145 15.34 -8.41 -11.67
C VAL A 145 14.07 -8.94 -10.99
N ASN A 146 12.88 -8.42 -11.36
CA ASN A 146 11.63 -8.83 -10.74
C ASN A 146 11.21 -10.24 -11.17
N ALA A 147 11.14 -11.16 -10.20
CA ALA A 147 10.59 -12.50 -10.40
C ALA A 147 9.19 -12.70 -9.78
N SER A 148 8.68 -11.71 -9.02
CA SER A 148 7.36 -11.79 -8.40
C SER A 148 6.23 -11.48 -9.38
N ASP A 149 5.26 -12.39 -9.45
CA ASP A 149 4.01 -12.20 -10.18
C ASP A 149 3.20 -11.03 -9.62
N VAL A 150 3.20 -10.85 -8.29
CA VAL A 150 2.46 -9.77 -7.61
C VAL A 150 3.08 -8.41 -7.92
N ILE A 151 4.41 -8.27 -7.81
CA ILE A 151 5.11 -7.03 -8.16
C ILE A 151 4.90 -6.70 -9.64
N SER A 152 4.80 -7.71 -10.51
CA SER A 152 4.50 -7.52 -11.93
C SER A 152 3.15 -6.83 -12.16
N THR A 153 2.16 -7.03 -11.28
CA THR A 153 0.84 -6.35 -11.37
C THR A 153 0.93 -4.83 -11.17
N ILE A 154 2.02 -4.34 -10.57
CA ILE A 154 2.25 -2.92 -10.28
C ILE A 154 3.46 -2.34 -11.02
N ALA A 155 4.04 -3.07 -11.99
CA ALA A 155 5.27 -2.67 -12.69
C ALA A 155 5.20 -1.26 -13.30
N ASP A 156 4.08 -0.92 -13.95
CA ASP A 156 3.86 0.40 -14.56
C ASP A 156 3.87 1.56 -13.54
N ARG A 157 3.71 1.27 -12.24
CA ARG A 157 3.74 2.25 -11.15
C ARG A 157 5.12 2.37 -10.49
N LEU A 158 6.06 1.48 -10.79
CA LEU A 158 7.39 1.48 -10.19
C LEU A 158 8.38 2.41 -10.91
N VAL A 159 8.16 2.72 -12.19
CA VAL A 159 9.09 3.49 -13.05
C VAL A 159 8.86 4.99 -13.02
#